data_AF-A0A6N2U3T3-F1
#
_entry.id   AF-A0A6N2U3T3-F1
#
_cell.length_a   1.000
_cell.length_b   1.000
_cell.length_c   1.000
_cell.angle_alpha   90.00
_cell.angle_beta   90.00
_cell.angle_gamma   90.00
#
_symmetry.space_group_name_H-M   'P 1'
#
loop_
_entity.id
_entity.type
_entity.pdbx_description
1 polymer ?
#
loop_
_entity_poly.entity_id
_entity_poly.type
_entity_poly.pdbx_seq_one_letter_code
_entity_poly.pdbx_strand_id
1 'polypeptide(L)'
;MKIRLLSGFGKWIMAGGYCYCLVAGLVACTPDRGQVNVIPLPNDMEIKEGFFEIDSTRFVNEGADKFITCHIDSASYNELGDEGYELSVSSGAVHLNAATGKGAFYGKQTLRQLVSSRGIPCVEIKDTPRFGYRGLHVDVSRHFFPKEEITKLMDEMAFYKLNKFHFHLTDNGGWRIQIDKYPRLTSMGAFRTQCEWVEWWDKKDRTYLPEGTPNAYGGYYTKEDIREIVAYAEKRCIEVIPEIEFPAHSDEVFVGYPELCCMGKPYAGGEFCAGNEQTYTFMEDVLTEVIDLFPSAYVHIGGDEARKVEWKNCPKCRALMTKEGIKDWDELQCYMIGRMETFLTSKGKMMIGWDEISKNQLQPASTVVSYRGQEFASYAANKGYKVVFTPGAALYFDWYQATPDTQPRAMTGYSPIKKMYSICPVATTPESAVRNEQMIQGKFLEPNSVAWIRPENAGRVIGVQGCAWAEFINDEKHLEYMIFPRLLAIAEMAWTQEEKREWQHFKPRMNAHIPQLLARGINSFTLTDEIELTTRKVEHGGMEVMLDTEKYPVEIRYTLDGKIPGATSLRYDKPFIINDSVVVKAAIFREGKILGPILERNVGTEKEIRNYFEYVEPEHWKNVKQ
;
A
#
# COMPACT_ATOMS: atom_id res chain seq x y z
N MET A 1 -0.98 -56.39 -51.52
CA MET A 1 -1.63 -57.16 -52.60
C MET A 1 -3.11 -57.32 -52.23
N LYS A 2 -4.02 -56.77 -53.07
CA LYS A 2 -5.48 -57.02 -53.22
C LYS A 2 -6.38 -57.03 -51.95
N ILE A 3 -7.19 -55.99 -51.69
CA ILE A 3 -8.55 -55.65 -52.23
C ILE A 3 -9.71 -56.50 -51.63
N ARG A 4 -10.70 -55.79 -51.04
CA ARG A 4 -12.20 -55.95 -51.04
C ARG A 4 -12.73 -55.47 -49.67
N LEU A 5 -13.40 -54.33 -49.44
CA LEU A 5 -14.50 -53.56 -50.07
C LEU A 5 -15.88 -54.25 -50.07
N LEU A 6 -16.84 -53.51 -49.47
CA LEU A 6 -18.32 -53.52 -49.61
C LEU A 6 -19.05 -54.60 -48.78
N SER A 7 -20.20 -54.36 -48.14
CA SER A 7 -21.16 -53.25 -48.04
C SER A 7 -22.18 -53.70 -46.96
N GLY A 8 -22.75 -52.81 -46.14
CA GLY A 8 -24.06 -52.28 -46.50
C GLY A 8 -24.78 -51.71 -45.27
N PHE A 9 -25.46 -50.59 -45.54
CA PHE A 9 -26.13 -49.66 -44.66
C PHE A 9 -27.39 -50.21 -43.96
N GLY A 10 -27.62 -49.73 -42.75
CA GLY A 10 -28.93 -49.66 -42.10
C GLY A 10 -28.92 -48.64 -40.95
N LYS A 11 -29.21 -47.36 -41.25
CA LYS A 11 -29.54 -46.27 -40.30
C LYS A 11 -30.86 -46.63 -39.58
N TRP A 12 -31.13 -46.30 -38.32
CA TRP A 12 -31.37 -44.98 -37.69
C TRP A 12 -31.27 -45.14 -36.15
N ILE A 13 -30.36 -44.46 -35.42
CA ILE A 13 -30.44 -43.14 -34.76
C ILE A 13 -31.48 -43.06 -33.60
N MET A 14 -30.99 -43.06 -32.35
CA MET A 14 -31.00 -41.95 -31.38
C MET A 14 -30.34 -42.43 -30.06
N ALA A 15 -29.10 -41.98 -29.81
CA ALA A 15 -28.68 -41.09 -28.71
C ALA A 15 -28.37 -41.86 -27.39
N GLY A 16 -27.13 -42.07 -26.95
CA GLY A 16 -25.91 -41.27 -27.07
C GLY A 16 -25.66 -40.61 -25.72
N GLY A 17 -24.57 -40.82 -24.99
CA GLY A 17 -23.31 -41.50 -25.28
C GLY A 17 -22.31 -40.93 -24.28
N TYR A 18 -21.76 -41.80 -23.43
CA TYR A 18 -20.77 -41.50 -22.41
C TYR A 18 -19.58 -40.71 -23.01
N CYS A 19 -19.34 -39.52 -22.49
CA CYS A 19 -18.16 -38.73 -22.85
C CYS A 19 -16.98 -39.18 -21.98
N TYR A 20 -16.02 -39.85 -22.63
CA TYR A 20 -14.69 -40.11 -22.09
C TYR A 20 -13.97 -38.79 -21.86
N CYS A 21 -13.84 -38.36 -20.61
CA CYS A 21 -12.88 -37.32 -20.23
C CYS A 21 -11.48 -37.95 -20.15
N LEU A 22 -10.66 -37.60 -21.14
CA LEU A 22 -9.22 -37.83 -21.17
C LEU A 22 -8.55 -37.24 -19.92
N VAL A 23 -8.09 -38.12 -19.05
CA VAL A 23 -7.14 -37.81 -17.98
C VAL A 23 -5.78 -37.58 -18.64
N ALA A 24 -5.45 -36.33 -18.91
CA ALA A 24 -4.09 -35.94 -19.27
C ALA A 24 -3.22 -36.05 -18.01
N GLY A 25 -2.23 -36.93 -18.07
CA GLY A 25 -1.25 -37.15 -17.01
C GLY A 25 -0.47 -35.88 -16.71
N LEU A 26 -0.75 -35.29 -15.54
CA LEU A 26 0.18 -34.41 -14.85
C LEU A 26 1.42 -35.25 -14.51
N VAL A 27 2.53 -34.99 -15.21
CA VAL A 27 3.85 -35.34 -14.71
C VAL A 27 4.02 -34.56 -13.41
N ALA A 28 3.79 -35.25 -12.30
CA ALA A 28 4.06 -34.74 -10.97
C ALA A 28 5.58 -34.53 -10.86
N CYS A 29 6.02 -33.29 -11.08
CA CYS A 29 7.15 -32.79 -10.33
C CYS A 29 6.79 -33.01 -8.85
N THR A 30 7.50 -33.90 -8.17
CA THR A 30 7.47 -33.99 -6.71
C THR A 30 7.63 -32.57 -6.15
N PRO A 31 6.67 -32.05 -5.35
CA PRO A 31 6.87 -30.78 -4.69
C PRO A 31 8.08 -30.95 -3.78
N ASP A 32 9.11 -30.18 -4.07
CA ASP A 32 10.13 -29.81 -3.09
C ASP A 32 9.38 -29.37 -1.80
N ARG A 33 9.82 -29.84 -0.63
CA ARG A 33 9.16 -29.72 0.70
C ARG A 33 7.96 -28.76 0.73
N GLY A 34 6.74 -29.31 0.85
CA GLY A 34 5.46 -28.61 0.66
C GLY A 34 5.49 -27.10 0.95
N GLN A 35 5.52 -26.30 -0.11
CA GLN A 35 5.55 -24.84 0.00
C GLN A 35 4.31 -24.32 0.72
N VAL A 36 4.52 -23.57 1.80
CA VAL A 36 3.47 -22.91 2.55
C VAL A 36 3.38 -21.44 2.11
N ASN A 37 2.18 -20.99 1.78
CA ASN A 37 1.93 -19.64 1.28
C ASN A 37 1.41 -18.73 2.40
N VAL A 38 2.25 -18.45 3.41
CA VAL A 38 1.91 -17.44 4.44
C VAL A 38 2.51 -16.10 4.04
N ILE A 39 1.73 -15.02 4.10
CA ILE A 39 2.17 -13.62 4.01
C ILE A 39 1.61 -12.86 5.22
N PRO A 40 2.44 -12.17 6.01
CA PRO A 40 3.89 -12.07 5.92
C PRO A 40 4.64 -13.38 6.23
N LEU A 41 5.87 -13.53 5.75
CA LEU A 41 6.75 -14.65 6.10
C LEU A 41 7.10 -14.58 7.60
N PRO A 42 6.82 -15.64 8.38
CA PRO A 42 7.17 -15.66 9.80
C PRO A 42 8.69 -15.60 10.00
N ASN A 43 9.11 -15.12 11.18
CA ASN A 43 10.52 -15.13 11.55
C ASN A 43 11.05 -16.57 11.50
N ASP A 44 10.58 -17.47 12.36
CA ASP A 44 11.04 -18.85 12.38
C ASP A 44 9.88 -19.78 12.04
N MET A 45 10.08 -20.64 11.03
CA MET A 45 9.08 -21.61 10.59
C MET A 45 9.76 -22.92 10.20
N GLU A 46 9.33 -24.01 10.82
CA GLU A 46 9.75 -25.36 10.48
C GLU A 46 8.54 -26.19 10.04
N ILE A 47 8.52 -26.62 8.79
CA ILE A 47 7.47 -27.49 8.25
C ILE A 47 7.79 -28.94 8.63
N LYS A 48 6.85 -29.60 9.30
CA LYS A 48 6.94 -31.00 9.73
C LYS A 48 6.17 -31.90 8.75
N GLU A 49 6.38 -33.21 8.85
CA GLU A 49 5.62 -34.17 8.07
C GLU A 49 4.18 -34.30 8.58
N GLY A 50 3.24 -34.43 7.64
CA GLY A 50 1.83 -34.66 7.93
C GLY A 50 0.97 -33.41 7.94
N PHE A 51 -0.31 -33.61 8.24
CA PHE A 51 -1.34 -32.59 8.34
C PHE A 51 -2.15 -32.84 9.61
N PHE A 52 -2.61 -31.75 10.22
CA PHE A 52 -3.76 -31.79 11.12
C PHE A 52 -5.01 -31.98 10.26
N GLU A 53 -5.63 -33.15 10.37
CA GLU A 53 -6.83 -33.49 9.60
C GLU A 53 -8.05 -32.76 10.14
N ILE A 54 -8.71 -32.01 9.27
CA ILE A 54 -9.90 -31.29 9.61
C ILE A 54 -10.80 -31.16 8.38
N ASP A 55 -12.10 -31.30 8.58
CA ASP A 55 -13.08 -30.80 7.61
C ASP A 55 -12.92 -29.28 7.52
N SER A 56 -12.26 -28.82 6.47
CA SER A 56 -11.92 -27.42 6.24
C SER A 56 -13.13 -26.50 6.21
N THR A 57 -14.31 -27.02 5.82
CA THR A 57 -15.57 -26.25 5.87
C THR A 57 -16.05 -26.04 7.31
N ARG A 58 -15.80 -27.02 8.18
CA ARG A 58 -16.13 -26.98 9.60
C ARG A 58 -15.21 -26.05 10.40
N PHE A 59 -13.91 -26.01 10.07
CA PHE A 59 -12.96 -25.09 10.71
C PHE A 59 -13.33 -23.61 10.51
N VAL A 60 -13.76 -23.28 9.29
CA VAL A 60 -14.13 -21.91 8.92
C VAL A 60 -15.50 -21.54 9.51
N ASN A 61 -16.47 -22.47 9.50
CA ASN A 61 -17.85 -22.18 9.91
C ASN A 61 -18.13 -22.36 11.42
N GLU A 62 -17.45 -23.28 12.13
CA GLU A 62 -17.73 -23.55 13.56
C GLU A 62 -16.83 -22.76 14.53
N GLY A 63 -15.91 -21.95 14.01
CA GLY A 63 -14.94 -21.15 14.74
C GLY A 63 -13.66 -21.94 15.04
N ALA A 64 -12.53 -21.46 14.51
CA ALA A 64 -11.20 -22.06 14.69
C ALA A 64 -10.83 -22.32 16.17
N ASP A 65 -11.36 -21.49 17.08
CA ASP A 65 -11.10 -21.54 18.53
C ASP A 65 -11.43 -22.88 19.19
N LYS A 66 -12.32 -23.69 18.61
CA LYS A 66 -12.65 -25.03 19.17
C LYS A 66 -11.54 -26.07 18.96
N PHE A 67 -10.64 -25.82 18.01
CA PHE A 67 -9.56 -26.74 17.65
C PHE A 67 -8.19 -26.23 18.13
N ILE A 68 -8.13 -25.03 18.72
CA ILE A 68 -6.92 -24.36 19.15
C ILE A 68 -6.89 -24.35 20.68
N THR A 69 -5.85 -24.94 21.26
CA THR A 69 -5.51 -24.68 22.67
C THR A 69 -4.68 -23.41 22.71
N CYS A 70 -5.31 -22.29 23.09
CA CYS A 70 -4.65 -20.99 23.15
C CYS A 70 -4.27 -20.64 24.60
N HIS A 71 -3.01 -20.30 24.84
CA HIS A 71 -2.51 -19.87 26.13
C HIS A 71 -1.94 -18.45 26.04
N ILE A 72 -2.49 -17.54 26.84
CA ILE A 72 -2.04 -16.15 26.93
C ILE A 72 -1.45 -15.93 28.31
N ASP A 73 -0.14 -15.74 28.37
CA ASP A 73 0.58 -15.51 29.62
C ASP A 73 1.77 -14.58 29.38
N SER A 74 1.64 -13.34 29.85
CA SER A 74 2.69 -12.33 29.71
C SER A 74 3.94 -12.66 30.52
N ALA A 75 3.88 -13.49 31.56
CA ALA A 75 5.06 -13.86 32.35
C ALA A 75 5.93 -14.89 31.63
N SER A 76 5.28 -15.84 30.94
CA SER A 76 5.95 -16.96 30.27
C SER A 76 6.42 -16.64 28.84
N TYR A 77 5.83 -15.62 28.19
CA TYR A 77 6.10 -15.28 26.78
C TYR A 77 6.51 -13.81 26.56
N ASN A 78 7.02 -13.13 27.59
CA ASN A 78 7.35 -11.69 27.52
C ASN A 78 8.32 -11.33 26.38
N GLU A 79 9.19 -12.25 25.98
CA GLU A 79 10.21 -12.07 24.96
C GLU A 79 9.62 -11.98 23.54
N LEU A 80 8.37 -12.43 23.36
CA LEU A 80 7.61 -12.27 22.12
C LEU A 80 7.04 -10.86 21.97
N GLY A 81 7.03 -10.07 23.05
CA GLY A 81 6.39 -8.75 23.09
C GLY A 81 4.87 -8.83 22.90
N ASP A 82 4.24 -7.67 22.67
CA ASP A 82 2.78 -7.58 22.66
C ASP A 82 2.13 -8.31 21.48
N GLU A 83 2.81 -8.36 20.34
CA GLU A 83 2.26 -8.81 19.05
C GLU A 83 2.83 -10.16 18.58
N GLY A 84 3.77 -10.75 19.32
CA GLY A 84 4.40 -12.02 18.97
C GLY A 84 3.64 -13.25 19.44
N TYR A 85 3.91 -14.38 18.79
CA TYR A 85 3.26 -15.66 19.09
C TYR A 85 4.14 -16.86 18.76
N GLU A 86 3.80 -18.00 19.37
CA GLU A 86 4.28 -19.33 19.01
C GLU A 86 3.09 -20.19 18.58
N LEU A 87 3.16 -20.76 17.37
CA LEU A 87 2.12 -21.63 16.80
C LEU A 87 2.73 -23.00 16.50
N SER A 88 2.19 -24.03 17.15
CA SER A 88 2.52 -25.43 16.91
C SER A 88 1.30 -26.16 16.35
N VAL A 89 1.47 -26.77 15.18
CA VAL A 89 0.47 -27.64 14.54
C VAL A 89 1.07 -29.03 14.42
N SER A 90 0.46 -30.00 15.12
CA SER A 90 0.75 -31.43 14.99
C SER A 90 -0.45 -32.14 14.34
N SER A 91 -0.31 -33.44 14.03
CA SER A 91 -1.42 -34.22 13.49
C SER A 91 -2.61 -34.38 14.47
N GLY A 92 -2.38 -34.19 15.77
CA GLY A 92 -3.40 -34.37 16.81
C GLY A 92 -3.88 -33.10 17.51
N ALA A 93 -3.15 -31.98 17.40
CA ALA A 93 -3.45 -30.76 18.15
C ALA A 93 -2.88 -29.50 17.48
N VAL A 94 -3.54 -28.37 17.76
CA VAL A 94 -3.07 -27.01 17.44
C VAL A 94 -2.90 -26.23 18.74
N HIS A 95 -1.69 -25.74 18.99
CA HIS A 95 -1.35 -24.92 20.16
C HIS A 95 -0.93 -23.52 19.72
N LEU A 96 -1.42 -22.50 20.41
CA LEU A 96 -1.11 -21.11 20.14
C LEU A 96 -0.80 -20.37 21.44
N ASN A 97 0.46 -19.96 21.61
CA ASN A 97 0.92 -19.24 22.79
C ASN A 97 1.27 -17.80 22.45
N ALA A 98 0.99 -16.86 23.36
CA ALA A 98 1.35 -15.45 23.20
C ALA A 98 1.43 -14.73 24.55
N ALA A 99 2.12 -13.59 24.59
CA ALA A 99 2.14 -12.74 25.79
C ALA A 99 0.81 -11.99 25.99
N THR A 100 0.13 -11.63 24.89
CA THR A 100 -1.11 -10.85 24.92
C THR A 100 -2.13 -11.37 23.90
N GLY A 101 -3.36 -10.87 23.99
CA GLY A 101 -4.41 -11.14 23.01
C GLY A 101 -4.06 -10.70 21.58
N LYS A 102 -3.20 -9.69 21.37
CA LYS A 102 -2.79 -9.24 20.03
C LYS A 102 -1.89 -10.27 19.35
N GLY A 103 -0.91 -10.81 20.08
CA GLY A 103 -0.08 -11.92 19.61
C GLY A 103 -0.91 -13.14 19.22
N ALA A 104 -1.83 -13.55 20.10
CA ALA A 104 -2.76 -14.64 19.81
C ALA A 104 -3.64 -14.33 18.57
N PHE A 105 -4.10 -13.08 18.42
CA PHE A 105 -4.84 -12.67 17.23
C PHE A 105 -4.04 -12.88 15.94
N TYR A 106 -2.78 -12.43 15.88
CA TYR A 106 -1.92 -12.59 14.70
C TYR A 106 -1.54 -14.05 14.42
N GLY A 107 -1.33 -14.87 15.46
CA GLY A 107 -1.11 -16.30 15.29
C GLY A 107 -2.32 -17.02 14.67
N LYS A 108 -3.56 -16.59 15.02
CA LYS A 108 -4.77 -17.07 14.34
C LYS A 108 -4.83 -16.64 12.88
N GLN A 109 -4.32 -15.46 12.51
CA GLN A 109 -4.24 -15.06 11.09
C GLN A 109 -3.28 -15.94 10.29
N THR A 110 -2.12 -16.27 10.86
CA THR A 110 -1.21 -17.27 10.26
C THR A 110 -1.90 -18.61 10.09
N LEU A 111 -2.56 -19.11 11.14
CA LEU A 111 -3.29 -20.38 11.07
C LEU A 111 -4.37 -20.38 9.97
N ARG A 112 -5.13 -19.28 9.80
CA ARG A 112 -6.11 -19.14 8.71
C ARG A 112 -5.48 -19.25 7.32
N GLN A 113 -4.26 -18.73 7.14
CA GLN A 113 -3.52 -18.82 5.88
C GLN A 113 -2.97 -20.23 5.61
N LEU A 114 -2.71 -21.00 6.66
CA LEU A 114 -2.23 -22.39 6.54
C LEU A 114 -3.32 -23.39 6.10
N VAL A 115 -4.60 -23.02 6.21
CA VAL A 115 -5.72 -23.92 5.85
C VAL A 115 -5.68 -24.27 4.37
N SER A 116 -5.68 -25.56 4.07
CA SER A 116 -5.70 -26.09 2.70
C SER A 116 -6.77 -27.17 2.52
N SER A 117 -6.95 -27.64 1.28
CA SER A 117 -7.83 -28.78 0.99
C SER A 117 -7.39 -30.11 1.62
N ARG A 118 -6.13 -30.20 2.08
CA ARG A 118 -5.56 -31.38 2.76
C ARG A 118 -5.59 -31.26 4.30
N GLY A 119 -6.19 -30.20 4.83
CA GLY A 119 -6.07 -29.82 6.24
C GLY A 119 -4.99 -28.76 6.45
N ILE A 120 -4.49 -28.66 7.68
CA ILE A 120 -3.46 -27.67 8.07
C ILE A 120 -2.11 -28.41 8.11
N PRO A 121 -1.06 -27.95 7.41
CA PRO A 121 0.24 -28.59 7.48
C PRO A 121 0.77 -28.58 8.93
N CYS A 122 1.42 -29.67 9.34
CA CYS A 122 2.12 -29.70 10.61
C CYS A 122 3.31 -28.71 10.56
N VAL A 123 3.38 -27.77 11.48
CA VAL A 123 4.39 -26.70 11.50
C VAL A 123 4.73 -26.27 12.92
N GLU A 124 5.94 -25.78 13.11
CA GLU A 124 6.35 -25.01 14.28
C GLU A 124 6.70 -23.58 13.83
N ILE A 125 6.09 -22.57 14.44
CA ILE A 125 6.28 -21.17 14.09
C ILE A 125 6.53 -20.35 15.36
N LYS A 126 7.57 -19.53 15.35
CA LYS A 126 7.81 -18.44 16.34
C LYS A 126 7.96 -17.14 15.56
N ASP A 127 7.14 -16.15 15.89
CA ASP A 127 6.99 -14.98 15.03
C ASP A 127 6.72 -13.70 15.82
N THR A 128 7.30 -12.59 15.35
CA THR A 128 7.18 -11.24 15.92
C THR A 128 7.31 -10.20 14.80
N PRO A 129 6.58 -9.07 14.87
CA PRO A 129 6.68 -8.04 13.84
C PRO A 129 8.02 -7.31 13.88
N ARG A 130 8.54 -6.95 12.70
CA ARG A 130 9.67 -6.02 12.55
C ARG A 130 9.34 -4.60 13.00
N PHE A 131 8.16 -4.09 12.66
CA PHE A 131 7.75 -2.72 13.00
C PHE A 131 6.45 -2.70 13.78
N GLY A 132 6.33 -1.77 14.73
CA GLY A 132 5.10 -1.54 15.49
C GLY A 132 4.04 -0.73 14.72
N TYR A 133 4.44 0.03 13.70
CA TYR A 133 3.54 0.77 12.81
C TYR A 133 3.46 0.08 11.45
N ARG A 134 2.30 -0.49 11.09
CA ARG A 134 2.09 -1.21 9.82
C ARG A 134 0.80 -0.70 9.18
N GLY A 135 0.95 0.29 8.30
CA GLY A 135 -0.13 1.19 7.91
C GLY A 135 -0.78 0.93 6.55
N LEU A 136 -2.07 1.26 6.48
CA LEU A 136 -2.80 1.56 5.24
C LEU A 136 -3.43 2.94 5.40
N HIS A 137 -3.17 3.85 4.45
CA HIS A 137 -3.88 5.12 4.31
C HIS A 137 -4.93 5.05 3.21
N VAL A 138 -6.11 5.61 3.46
CA VAL A 138 -7.18 5.76 2.48
C VAL A 138 -7.72 7.18 2.52
N ASP A 139 -7.65 7.84 1.38
CA ASP A 139 -8.32 9.11 1.08
C ASP A 139 -9.80 8.86 0.81
N VAL A 140 -10.65 9.41 1.68
CA VAL A 140 -12.11 9.42 1.47
C VAL A 140 -12.63 10.80 1.09
N SER A 141 -11.74 11.79 1.00
CA SER A 141 -12.06 13.16 0.63
C SER A 141 -12.22 13.30 -0.88
N ARG A 142 -11.20 12.92 -1.67
CA ARG A 142 -11.23 13.11 -3.13
C ARG A 142 -12.35 12.28 -3.77
N HIS A 143 -12.55 11.04 -3.33
CA HIS A 143 -13.77 10.26 -3.54
C HIS A 143 -14.21 9.60 -2.24
N PHE A 144 -15.52 9.58 -1.98
CA PHE A 144 -16.08 9.02 -0.75
C PHE A 144 -16.31 7.52 -0.90
N PHE A 145 -15.88 6.75 0.10
CA PHE A 145 -16.12 5.31 0.17
C PHE A 145 -17.06 5.00 1.35
N PRO A 146 -18.07 4.12 1.18
CA PRO A 146 -18.99 3.80 2.25
C PRO A 146 -18.30 3.03 3.38
N LYS A 147 -18.89 3.06 4.58
CA LYS A 147 -18.39 2.38 5.78
C LYS A 147 -18.10 0.89 5.53
N GLU A 148 -18.97 0.24 4.76
CA GLU A 148 -18.86 -1.17 4.42
C GLU A 148 -17.53 -1.47 3.72
N GLU A 149 -17.10 -0.61 2.80
CA GLU A 149 -15.82 -0.74 2.11
C GLU A 149 -14.64 -0.56 3.06
N ILE A 150 -14.70 0.45 3.93
CA ILE A 150 -13.66 0.68 4.96
C ILE A 150 -13.51 -0.55 5.86
N THR A 151 -14.62 -1.14 6.31
CA THR A 151 -14.58 -2.35 7.15
C THR A 151 -14.08 -3.58 6.38
N LYS A 152 -14.38 -3.69 5.08
CA LYS A 152 -13.88 -4.75 4.21
C LYS A 152 -12.36 -4.69 4.04
N LEU A 153 -11.80 -3.49 3.85
CA LEU A 153 -10.35 -3.29 3.82
C LEU A 153 -9.70 -3.66 5.16
N MET A 154 -10.35 -3.37 6.29
CA MET A 154 -9.86 -3.75 7.62
C MET A 154 -9.82 -5.27 7.84
N ASP A 155 -10.72 -6.04 7.22
CA ASP A 155 -10.66 -7.50 7.25
C ASP A 155 -9.38 -8.02 6.58
N GLU A 156 -9.00 -7.46 5.43
CA GLU A 156 -7.76 -7.82 4.74
C GLU A 156 -6.52 -7.29 5.45
N MET A 157 -6.56 -6.06 5.99
CA MET A 157 -5.47 -5.52 6.83
C MET A 157 -5.18 -6.48 7.99
N ALA A 158 -6.22 -6.92 8.70
CA ALA A 158 -6.09 -7.85 9.81
C ALA A 158 -5.53 -9.21 9.35
N PHE A 159 -6.03 -9.74 8.23
CA PHE A 159 -5.57 -11.02 7.66
C PHE A 159 -4.08 -10.99 7.31
N TYR A 160 -3.57 -9.85 6.83
CA TYR A 160 -2.16 -9.61 6.52
C TYR A 160 -1.38 -8.89 7.63
N LYS A 161 -1.94 -8.81 8.84
CA LYS A 161 -1.30 -8.31 10.07
C LYS A 161 -0.91 -6.81 10.06
N LEU A 162 -1.53 -5.98 9.22
CA LEU A 162 -1.45 -4.53 9.35
C LEU A 162 -2.26 -4.06 10.57
N ASN A 163 -1.82 -2.97 11.22
CA ASN A 163 -2.36 -2.55 12.51
C ASN A 163 -2.65 -1.06 12.64
N LYS A 164 -2.35 -0.23 11.63
CA LYS A 164 -2.70 1.20 11.60
C LYS A 164 -3.55 1.50 10.37
N PHE A 165 -4.73 2.05 10.58
CA PHE A 165 -5.56 2.60 9.51
C PHE A 165 -5.49 4.13 9.59
N HIS A 166 -4.74 4.73 8.67
CA HIS A 166 -4.63 6.19 8.54
C HIS A 166 -5.82 6.69 7.71
N PHE A 167 -6.74 7.38 8.36
CA PHE A 167 -8.03 7.75 7.79
C PHE A 167 -8.03 9.22 7.37
N HIS A 168 -7.84 9.47 6.07
CA HIS A 168 -7.80 10.81 5.51
C HIS A 168 -9.20 11.33 5.22
N LEU A 169 -9.74 12.11 6.18
CA LEU A 169 -11.15 12.47 6.27
C LEU A 169 -11.49 13.81 5.59
N THR A 170 -10.50 14.63 5.25
CA THR A 170 -10.72 16.02 4.81
C THR A 170 -9.66 16.43 3.82
N ASP A 171 -10.09 17.04 2.71
CA ASP A 171 -9.26 17.75 1.74
C ASP A 171 -10.23 18.56 0.87
N ASN A 172 -9.73 19.29 -0.13
CA ASN A 172 -10.52 19.97 -1.14
C ASN A 172 -11.50 19.05 -1.87
N GLY A 173 -11.39 17.72 -1.79
CA GLY A 173 -12.39 16.83 -2.37
C GLY A 173 -13.74 16.85 -1.64
N GLY A 174 -13.71 17.12 -0.34
CA GLY A 174 -14.87 17.32 0.52
C GLY A 174 -14.60 16.91 1.97
N TRP A 175 -15.42 17.45 2.87
CA TRP A 175 -15.34 17.18 4.30
C TRP A 175 -16.16 15.94 4.70
N ARG A 176 -15.54 14.92 5.30
CA ARG A 176 -16.16 13.58 5.45
C ARG A 176 -16.54 13.17 6.86
N ILE A 177 -16.48 14.04 7.86
CA ILE A 177 -16.83 13.69 9.24
C ILE A 177 -17.79 14.69 9.87
N GLN A 178 -18.85 14.22 10.53
CA GLN A 178 -19.75 15.11 11.26
C GLN A 178 -19.05 15.80 12.45
N ILE A 179 -19.11 17.13 12.49
CA ILE A 179 -18.69 17.98 13.63
C ILE A 179 -19.89 18.81 14.07
N ASP A 180 -20.36 18.60 15.31
CA ASP A 180 -21.62 19.16 15.79
C ASP A 180 -21.55 20.68 15.96
N LYS A 181 -20.39 21.20 16.38
CA LYS A 181 -20.17 22.65 16.52
C LYS A 181 -20.11 23.37 15.18
N TYR A 182 -19.74 22.66 14.11
CA TYR A 182 -19.56 23.22 12.77
C TYR A 182 -20.37 22.45 11.70
N PRO A 183 -21.71 22.49 11.76
CA PRO A 183 -22.56 21.67 10.89
C PRO A 183 -22.44 22.02 9.39
N ARG A 184 -21.95 23.22 9.04
CA ARG A 184 -21.76 23.60 7.63
C ARG A 184 -20.58 22.88 6.97
N LEU A 185 -19.70 22.24 7.75
CA LEU A 185 -18.62 21.41 7.19
C LEU A 185 -19.20 20.26 6.37
N THR A 186 -20.20 19.55 6.89
CA THR A 186 -20.88 18.49 6.14
C THR A 186 -22.01 19.03 5.27
N SER A 187 -22.85 19.95 5.78
CA SER A 187 -24.03 20.40 5.03
C SER A 187 -23.70 21.23 3.79
N MET A 188 -22.47 21.74 3.66
CA MET A 188 -22.00 22.51 2.50
C MET A 188 -20.70 21.98 1.89
N GLY A 189 -19.78 21.42 2.70
CA GLY A 189 -18.46 20.97 2.23
C GLY A 189 -18.39 19.49 1.82
N ALA A 190 -19.43 18.69 2.04
CA ALA A 190 -19.40 17.25 1.73
C ALA A 190 -19.90 16.88 0.33
N PHE A 191 -20.52 17.80 -0.41
CA PHE A 191 -21.13 17.48 -1.71
C PHE A 191 -20.67 18.45 -2.79
N ARG A 192 -20.59 17.97 -4.03
CA ARG A 192 -20.08 18.71 -5.19
C ARG A 192 -20.82 18.33 -6.48
N THR A 193 -20.63 19.16 -7.51
CA THR A 193 -21.30 19.04 -8.81
C THR A 193 -20.90 17.81 -9.63
N GLN A 194 -19.65 17.35 -9.51
CA GLN A 194 -19.10 16.27 -10.33
C GLN A 194 -18.44 15.20 -9.48
N CYS A 195 -18.69 13.92 -9.81
CA CYS A 195 -17.94 12.80 -9.22
C CYS A 195 -16.49 12.83 -9.72
N GLU A 196 -16.33 12.79 -11.04
CA GLU A 196 -15.03 12.72 -11.71
C GLU A 196 -14.13 13.91 -11.37
N TRP A 197 -12.95 13.64 -10.82
CA TRP A 197 -11.99 14.66 -10.41
C TRP A 197 -11.55 15.57 -11.56
N VAL A 198 -11.44 15.02 -12.78
CA VAL A 198 -11.07 15.77 -13.98
C VAL A 198 -12.11 16.83 -14.32
N GLU A 199 -13.39 16.47 -14.28
CA GLU A 199 -14.49 17.39 -14.56
C GLU A 199 -14.60 18.44 -13.46
N TRP A 200 -14.36 18.03 -12.21
CA TRP A 200 -14.50 18.92 -11.07
C TRP A 200 -13.32 19.88 -10.88
N TRP A 201 -12.10 19.34 -10.85
CA TRP A 201 -10.87 20.03 -10.48
C TRP A 201 -10.14 20.58 -11.71
N ASP A 202 -9.75 19.70 -12.64
CA ASP A 202 -8.90 20.07 -13.78
C ASP A 202 -9.63 21.06 -14.72
N LYS A 203 -10.92 20.83 -14.98
CA LYS A 203 -11.78 21.73 -15.77
C LYS A 203 -12.35 22.93 -14.99
N LYS A 204 -11.94 23.10 -13.74
CA LYS A 204 -12.23 24.27 -12.90
C LYS A 204 -13.73 24.53 -12.61
N ASP A 205 -14.56 23.49 -12.55
CA ASP A 205 -15.91 23.63 -12.00
C ASP A 205 -15.81 24.01 -10.51
N ARG A 206 -15.12 23.18 -9.71
CA ARG A 206 -14.80 23.39 -8.28
C ARG A 206 -15.99 23.80 -7.41
N THR A 207 -17.22 23.50 -7.83
CA THR A 207 -18.43 23.94 -7.15
C THR A 207 -18.86 22.90 -6.11
N TYR A 208 -18.99 23.32 -4.85
CA TYR A 208 -19.66 22.55 -3.80
C TYR A 208 -21.17 22.83 -3.79
N LEU A 209 -21.95 21.86 -3.31
CA LEU A 209 -23.39 21.90 -3.27
C LEU A 209 -23.91 21.64 -1.85
N PRO A 210 -25.01 22.28 -1.42
CA PRO A 210 -25.66 21.93 -0.17
C PRO A 210 -26.15 20.47 -0.15
N GLU A 211 -26.13 19.86 1.03
CA GLU A 211 -26.72 18.54 1.27
C GLU A 211 -28.19 18.50 0.78
N GLY A 212 -28.56 17.39 0.14
CA GLY A 212 -29.90 17.19 -0.43
C GLY A 212 -30.11 17.81 -1.82
N THR A 213 -29.11 18.48 -2.40
CA THR A 213 -29.18 18.95 -3.79
C THR A 213 -29.30 17.75 -4.75
N PRO A 214 -30.30 17.71 -5.66
CA PRO A 214 -30.46 16.60 -6.60
C PRO A 214 -29.23 16.40 -7.48
N ASN A 215 -28.79 15.13 -7.61
CA ASN A 215 -27.62 14.70 -8.38
C ASN A 215 -26.25 15.22 -7.87
N ALA A 216 -26.19 15.79 -6.67
CA ALA A 216 -24.90 16.11 -6.06
C ALA A 216 -24.14 14.82 -5.71
N TYR A 217 -22.84 14.81 -6.00
CA TYR A 217 -21.94 13.73 -5.59
C TYR A 217 -21.32 14.06 -4.23
N GLY A 218 -21.26 13.08 -3.33
CA GLY A 218 -20.63 13.27 -2.03
C GLY A 218 -21.16 12.33 -0.96
N GLY A 219 -20.81 12.64 0.27
CA GLY A 219 -21.11 11.83 1.45
C GLY A 219 -20.19 12.19 2.61
N TYR A 220 -20.59 11.81 3.81
CA TYR A 220 -19.80 11.95 5.03
C TYR A 220 -20.21 10.87 6.03
N TYR A 221 -19.32 10.57 6.97
CA TYR A 221 -19.59 9.69 8.10
C TYR A 221 -20.23 10.48 9.23
N THR A 222 -21.34 9.97 9.75
CA THR A 222 -21.89 10.46 11.01
C THR A 222 -20.94 10.10 12.17
N LYS A 223 -21.12 10.73 13.32
CA LYS A 223 -20.37 10.32 14.52
C LYS A 223 -20.59 8.84 14.88
N GLU A 224 -21.77 8.31 14.59
CA GLU A 224 -22.07 6.90 14.85
C GLU A 224 -21.36 5.98 13.87
N ASP A 225 -21.30 6.32 12.59
CA ASP A 225 -20.49 5.58 11.62
C ASP A 225 -19.03 5.49 12.04
N ILE A 226 -18.46 6.59 12.54
CA ILE A 226 -17.08 6.61 13.05
C ILE A 226 -16.92 5.68 14.27
N ARG A 227 -17.86 5.71 15.23
CA ARG A 227 -17.81 4.80 16.39
C ARG A 227 -17.89 3.34 15.97
N GLU A 228 -18.73 3.02 15.00
CA GLU A 228 -18.84 1.67 14.45
C GLU A 228 -17.54 1.23 13.75
N ILE A 229 -16.94 2.10 12.93
CA ILE A 229 -15.65 1.84 12.26
C ILE A 229 -14.54 1.59 13.30
N VAL A 230 -14.42 2.47 14.30
CA VAL A 230 -13.41 2.33 15.36
C VAL A 230 -13.60 1.03 16.15
N ALA A 231 -14.85 0.71 16.55
CA ALA A 231 -15.15 -0.52 17.27
C ALA A 231 -14.91 -1.78 16.41
N TYR A 232 -15.13 -1.69 15.09
CA TYR A 232 -14.84 -2.76 14.14
C TYR A 232 -13.33 -3.01 13.99
N ALA A 233 -12.54 -1.94 13.93
CA ALA A 233 -11.09 -1.96 13.85
C ALA A 233 -10.44 -2.51 15.13
N GLU A 234 -10.95 -2.14 16.30
CA GLU A 234 -10.41 -2.58 17.60
C GLU A 234 -10.48 -4.11 17.74
N LYS A 235 -11.59 -4.74 17.34
CA LYS A 235 -11.76 -6.20 17.31
C LYS A 235 -10.75 -6.91 16.40
N ARG A 236 -10.07 -6.17 15.54
CA ARG A 236 -9.08 -6.64 14.56
C ARG A 236 -7.65 -6.22 14.90
N CYS A 237 -7.44 -5.67 16.10
CA CYS A 237 -6.15 -5.12 16.52
C CYS A 237 -5.65 -4.01 15.59
N ILE A 238 -6.56 -3.21 15.02
CA ILE A 238 -6.25 -2.06 14.16
C ILE A 238 -6.55 -0.76 14.92
N GLU A 239 -5.57 0.13 14.99
CA GLU A 239 -5.73 1.50 15.49
C GLU A 239 -6.12 2.42 14.33
N VAL A 240 -7.22 3.16 14.48
CA VAL A 240 -7.69 4.15 13.50
C VAL A 240 -7.11 5.51 13.85
N ILE A 241 -6.26 6.05 12.99
CA ILE A 241 -5.60 7.34 13.14
C ILE A 241 -6.36 8.34 12.24
N PRO A 242 -7.11 9.30 12.82
CA PRO A 242 -7.80 10.30 12.02
C PRO A 242 -6.81 11.34 11.48
N GLU A 243 -7.04 11.79 10.25
CA GLU A 243 -6.40 12.96 9.68
C GLU A 243 -7.41 14.06 9.38
N ILE A 244 -7.12 15.24 9.90
CA ILE A 244 -7.78 16.50 9.56
C ILE A 244 -6.70 17.43 9.00
N GLU A 245 -6.86 17.84 7.75
CA GLU A 245 -5.84 18.59 7.00
C GLU A 245 -5.70 20.04 7.47
N PHE A 246 -4.50 20.38 7.96
CA PHE A 246 -4.08 21.74 8.31
C PHE A 246 -2.63 21.97 7.86
N PRO A 247 -2.27 23.16 7.31
CA PRO A 247 -3.07 24.36 7.18
C PRO A 247 -3.68 24.54 5.79
N ALA A 248 -3.39 23.63 4.86
CA ALA A 248 -3.76 23.73 3.46
C ALA A 248 -4.90 22.75 3.14
N HIS A 249 -5.23 22.61 1.86
CA HIS A 249 -6.22 21.66 1.38
C HIS A 249 -7.64 21.84 1.97
N SER A 250 -8.05 23.09 2.22
CA SER A 250 -9.26 23.37 3.03
C SER A 250 -10.38 24.15 2.31
N ASP A 251 -10.47 24.09 0.98
CA ASP A 251 -11.55 24.79 0.25
C ASP A 251 -12.96 24.36 0.70
N GLU A 252 -13.12 23.09 1.08
CA GLU A 252 -14.33 22.49 1.63
C GLU A 252 -14.75 23.10 2.97
N VAL A 253 -13.78 23.57 3.76
CA VAL A 253 -14.05 24.32 5.00
C VAL A 253 -14.54 25.73 4.66
N PHE A 254 -13.87 26.41 3.73
CA PHE A 254 -14.13 27.82 3.43
C PHE A 254 -15.44 28.06 2.71
N VAL A 255 -16.03 27.04 2.10
CA VAL A 255 -17.39 27.14 1.56
C VAL A 255 -18.43 27.35 2.67
N GLY A 256 -18.22 26.74 3.85
CA GLY A 256 -19.08 26.92 5.01
C GLY A 256 -18.62 28.03 5.96
N TYR A 257 -17.31 28.29 6.04
CA TYR A 257 -16.70 29.22 7.00
C TYR A 257 -15.61 30.07 6.33
N PRO A 258 -15.99 30.94 5.37
CA PRO A 258 -15.02 31.71 4.58
C PRO A 258 -14.19 32.68 5.42
N GLU A 259 -14.66 33.09 6.60
CA GLU A 259 -13.94 33.93 7.55
C GLU A 259 -12.62 33.33 8.05
N LEU A 260 -12.42 32.02 7.87
CA LEU A 260 -11.21 31.31 8.32
C LEU A 260 -10.04 31.40 7.33
N CYS A 261 -10.28 31.76 6.06
CA CYS A 261 -9.22 31.99 5.08
C CYS A 261 -8.79 33.46 5.04
N CYS A 262 -7.61 33.75 4.48
CA CYS A 262 -7.05 35.12 4.45
C CYS A 262 -7.95 36.13 3.73
N MET A 263 -8.68 35.67 2.72
CA MET A 263 -9.49 36.51 1.84
C MET A 263 -10.92 36.69 2.34
N GLY A 264 -11.36 35.94 3.35
CA GLY A 264 -12.71 36.04 3.90
C GLY A 264 -13.81 35.61 2.92
N LYS A 265 -13.47 34.84 1.89
CA LYS A 265 -14.39 34.38 0.83
C LYS A 265 -13.97 33.00 0.32
N PRO A 266 -14.91 32.14 -0.10
CA PRO A 266 -14.59 30.81 -0.61
C PRO A 266 -13.81 30.90 -1.95
N TYR A 267 -13.14 29.80 -2.30
CA TYR A 267 -12.42 29.63 -3.58
C TYR A 267 -11.28 30.64 -3.85
N ALA A 268 -10.79 31.29 -2.81
CA ALA A 268 -9.79 32.37 -2.91
C ALA A 268 -8.42 32.00 -2.33
N GLY A 269 -8.23 30.74 -1.93
CA GLY A 269 -7.03 30.21 -1.31
C GLY A 269 -7.37 28.94 -0.55
N GLY A 270 -6.46 27.96 -0.56
CA GLY A 270 -6.68 26.66 0.07
C GLY A 270 -6.14 26.60 1.49
N GLU A 271 -5.59 27.71 2.01
CA GLU A 271 -4.92 27.76 3.30
C GLU A 271 -5.67 28.58 4.35
N PHE A 272 -5.71 28.05 5.57
CA PHE A 272 -6.21 28.74 6.75
C PHE A 272 -5.41 30.03 7.02
N CYS A 273 -6.09 31.06 7.51
CA CYS A 273 -5.45 32.33 7.84
C CYS A 273 -4.67 32.20 9.15
N ALA A 274 -3.34 32.10 9.06
CA ALA A 274 -2.46 32.01 10.23
C ALA A 274 -2.55 33.20 11.18
N GLY A 275 -2.82 34.40 10.67
CA GLY A 275 -2.99 35.60 11.49
C GLY A 275 -4.37 35.78 12.12
N ASN A 276 -5.31 34.86 11.90
CA ASN A 276 -6.68 34.97 12.42
C ASN A 276 -6.86 34.06 13.63
N GLU A 277 -7.08 34.61 14.83
CA GLU A 277 -7.25 33.77 16.05
C GLU A 277 -8.45 32.81 15.98
N GLN A 278 -9.49 33.18 15.22
CA GLN A 278 -10.66 32.31 14.99
C GLN A 278 -10.27 31.00 14.28
N THR A 279 -9.20 30.99 13.47
CA THR A 279 -8.65 29.79 12.86
C THR A 279 -8.23 28.78 13.91
N TYR A 280 -7.48 29.21 14.93
CA TYR A 280 -7.00 28.31 15.98
C TYR A 280 -8.15 27.83 16.86
N THR A 281 -9.10 28.71 17.19
CA THR A 281 -10.33 28.28 17.91
C THR A 281 -11.08 27.21 17.14
N PHE A 282 -11.27 27.40 15.83
CA PHE A 282 -11.90 26.40 14.95
C PHE A 282 -11.14 25.07 14.95
N MET A 283 -9.82 25.09 14.76
CA MET A 283 -9.00 23.88 14.73
C MET A 283 -9.05 23.13 16.08
N GLU A 284 -8.91 23.85 17.20
CA GLU A 284 -8.97 23.26 18.55
C GLU A 284 -10.35 22.64 18.84
N ASP A 285 -11.43 23.31 18.42
CA ASP A 285 -12.79 22.83 18.57
C ASP A 285 -13.06 21.56 17.74
N VAL A 286 -12.65 21.55 16.46
CA VAL A 286 -12.75 20.38 15.58
C VAL A 286 -11.94 19.22 16.16
N LEU A 287 -10.68 19.46 16.52
CA LEU A 287 -9.81 18.43 17.08
C LEU A 287 -10.32 17.91 18.42
N THR A 288 -11.01 18.73 19.22
CA THR A 288 -11.68 18.25 20.44
C THR A 288 -12.72 17.19 20.12
N GLU A 289 -13.63 17.46 19.17
CA GLU A 289 -14.65 16.48 18.79
C GLU A 289 -14.06 15.22 18.12
N VAL A 290 -12.98 15.37 17.35
CA VAL A 290 -12.26 14.24 16.75
C VAL A 290 -11.60 13.39 17.84
N ILE A 291 -10.93 14.00 18.81
CA ILE A 291 -10.29 13.27 19.93
C ILE A 291 -11.30 12.43 20.72
N ASP A 292 -12.53 12.92 20.88
CA ASP A 292 -13.60 12.20 21.57
C ASP A 292 -14.10 10.96 20.80
N LEU A 293 -13.95 10.95 19.47
CA LEU A 293 -14.38 9.84 18.60
C LEU A 293 -13.28 8.80 18.39
N PHE A 294 -12.01 9.22 18.39
CA PHE A 294 -10.88 8.35 18.06
C PHE A 294 -9.99 8.08 19.30
N PRO A 295 -9.98 6.83 19.82
CA PRO A 295 -9.18 6.49 20.99
C PRO A 295 -7.67 6.48 20.72
N SER A 296 -7.26 6.45 19.44
CA SER A 296 -5.86 6.49 18.99
C SER A 296 -5.03 7.52 19.76
N ALA A 297 -3.81 7.14 20.13
CA ALA A 297 -2.87 8.09 20.73
C ALA A 297 -2.41 9.14 19.71
N TYR A 298 -2.47 8.79 18.43
CA TYR A 298 -2.10 9.64 17.30
C TYR A 298 -3.30 10.41 16.74
N VAL A 299 -3.06 11.68 16.40
CA VAL A 299 -3.95 12.49 15.56
C VAL A 299 -3.10 13.09 14.45
N HIS A 300 -3.45 12.80 13.20
CA HIS A 300 -2.77 13.35 12.03
C HIS A 300 -3.36 14.72 11.70
N ILE A 301 -2.49 15.68 11.46
CA ILE A 301 -2.87 17.08 11.18
C ILE A 301 -2.56 17.50 9.75
N GLY A 302 -2.15 16.54 8.90
CA GLY A 302 -1.66 16.82 7.55
C GLY A 302 -0.32 17.55 7.57
N GLY A 303 -0.31 18.76 7.01
CA GLY A 303 0.82 19.69 7.05
C GLY A 303 1.56 19.83 5.71
N ASP A 304 1.08 19.17 4.66
CA ASP A 304 1.66 19.15 3.33
C ASP A 304 1.24 20.34 2.46
N GLU A 305 2.02 20.54 1.39
CA GLU A 305 1.78 21.41 0.23
C GLU A 305 1.22 22.84 0.44
N ALA A 306 1.38 23.41 1.63
CA ALA A 306 0.97 24.80 1.90
C ALA A 306 1.77 25.79 1.03
N ARG A 307 1.10 26.39 0.04
CA ARG A 307 1.73 27.29 -0.96
C ARG A 307 2.01 28.69 -0.41
N LYS A 308 1.28 29.09 0.65
CA LYS A 308 1.46 30.35 1.40
C LYS A 308 1.25 31.60 0.53
N VAL A 309 0.52 31.49 -0.57
CA VAL A 309 0.35 32.59 -1.53
C VAL A 309 -0.44 33.73 -0.88
N GLU A 310 -1.55 33.41 -0.24
CA GLU A 310 -2.43 34.42 0.36
C GLU A 310 -1.87 35.04 1.64
N TRP A 311 -1.05 34.29 2.39
CA TRP A 311 -0.40 34.80 3.60
C TRP A 311 0.47 36.01 3.31
N LYS A 312 1.13 36.03 2.14
CA LYS A 312 1.98 37.14 1.70
C LYS A 312 1.21 38.46 1.62
N ASN A 313 -0.07 38.46 1.29
CA ASN A 313 -0.84 39.69 1.15
C ASN A 313 -1.80 39.94 2.32
N CYS A 314 -1.89 39.01 3.28
CA CYS A 314 -2.80 39.11 4.41
C CYS A 314 -2.26 40.05 5.51
N PRO A 315 -2.97 41.15 5.85
CA PRO A 315 -2.54 42.07 6.89
C PRO A 315 -2.50 41.40 8.28
N LYS A 316 -3.42 40.46 8.54
CA LYS A 316 -3.44 39.67 9.78
C LYS A 316 -2.18 38.81 9.93
N CYS A 317 -1.79 38.09 8.86
CA CYS A 317 -0.59 37.25 8.89
C CYS A 317 0.67 38.09 9.09
N ARG A 318 0.80 39.23 8.40
CA ARG A 318 1.94 40.15 8.58
C ARG A 318 2.02 40.74 9.98
N ALA A 319 0.87 41.10 10.57
CA ALA A 319 0.79 41.57 11.94
C ALA A 319 1.25 40.50 12.93
N LEU A 320 0.81 39.24 12.74
CA LEU A 320 1.27 38.11 13.55
C LEU A 320 2.78 37.89 13.42
N MET A 321 3.32 37.90 12.19
CA MET A 321 4.76 37.73 11.99
C MET A 321 5.57 38.82 12.69
N THR A 322 5.11 40.07 12.65
CA THR A 322 5.74 41.18 13.35
C THR A 322 5.69 41.01 14.87
N LYS A 323 4.53 40.59 15.39
CA LYS A 323 4.31 40.38 16.84
C LYS A 323 5.19 39.26 17.40
N GLU A 324 5.29 38.14 16.69
CA GLU A 324 5.98 36.93 17.15
C GLU A 324 7.44 36.84 16.66
N GLY A 325 7.91 37.81 15.88
CA GLY A 325 9.29 37.83 15.35
C GLY A 325 9.57 36.74 14.31
N ILE A 326 8.54 36.28 13.59
CA ILE A 326 8.63 35.23 12.56
C ILE A 326 9.32 35.79 11.31
N LYS A 327 10.36 35.10 10.82
CA LYS A 327 11.27 35.62 9.79
C LYS A 327 10.78 35.38 8.37
N ASP A 328 10.08 34.28 8.15
CA ASP A 328 9.60 33.89 6.84
C ASP A 328 8.28 33.09 6.90
N TRP A 329 7.76 32.74 5.72
CA TRP A 329 6.47 32.06 5.58
C TRP A 329 6.54 30.56 5.91
N ASP A 330 7.73 29.96 5.93
CA ASP A 330 7.92 28.60 6.41
C ASP A 330 7.80 28.60 7.94
N GLU A 331 8.50 29.52 8.63
CA GLU A 331 8.37 29.71 10.07
C GLU A 331 6.92 30.04 10.48
N LEU A 332 6.14 30.73 9.63
CA LEU A 332 4.70 30.98 9.90
C LEU A 332 3.85 29.71 9.84
N GLN A 333 4.14 28.78 8.93
CA GLN A 333 3.50 27.45 8.96
C GLN A 333 3.95 26.69 10.20
N CYS A 334 5.24 26.73 10.53
CA CYS A 334 5.78 26.09 11.71
C CYS A 334 5.07 26.58 12.99
N TYR A 335 4.79 27.88 13.08
CA TYR A 335 4.02 28.48 14.18
C TYR A 335 2.63 27.85 14.31
N MET A 336 1.87 27.72 13.21
CA MET A 336 0.53 27.13 13.25
C MET A 336 0.56 25.66 13.66
N ILE A 337 1.46 24.88 13.05
CA ILE A 337 1.66 23.46 13.37
C ILE A 337 2.07 23.29 14.84
N GLY A 338 2.95 24.15 15.35
CA GLY A 338 3.38 24.13 16.76
C GLY A 338 2.25 24.43 17.75
N ARG A 339 1.28 25.28 17.38
CA ARG A 339 0.08 25.51 18.19
C ARG A 339 -0.79 24.26 18.24
N MET A 340 -0.98 23.56 17.13
CA MET A 340 -1.74 22.30 17.09
C MET A 340 -1.03 21.18 17.86
N GLU A 341 0.31 21.07 17.75
CA GLU A 341 1.10 20.13 18.55
C GLU A 341 0.93 20.39 20.05
N THR A 342 0.98 21.66 20.47
CA THR A 342 0.79 22.06 21.87
C THR A 342 -0.60 21.71 22.36
N PHE A 343 -1.63 21.98 21.55
CA PHE A 343 -3.00 21.63 21.88
C PHE A 343 -3.19 20.11 22.02
N LEU A 344 -2.76 19.32 21.04
CA LEU A 344 -2.84 17.86 21.07
C LEU A 344 -2.10 17.28 22.29
N THR A 345 -0.90 17.79 22.57
CA THR A 345 -0.11 17.38 23.75
C THR A 345 -0.86 17.67 25.04
N SER A 346 -1.54 18.82 25.15
CA SER A 346 -2.35 19.17 26.32
C SER A 346 -3.54 18.23 26.54
N LYS A 347 -3.96 17.51 25.51
CA LYS A 347 -5.01 16.47 25.54
C LYS A 347 -4.44 15.05 25.68
N GLY A 348 -3.12 14.91 25.88
CA GLY A 348 -2.45 13.62 25.98
C GLY A 348 -2.35 12.88 24.65
N LYS A 349 -2.48 13.57 23.52
CA LYS A 349 -2.34 13.02 22.16
C LYS A 349 -0.97 13.33 21.59
N MET A 350 -0.52 12.49 20.65
CA MET A 350 0.71 12.65 19.90
C MET A 350 0.38 13.13 18.49
N MET A 351 1.07 14.16 18.03
CA MET A 351 0.90 14.67 16.68
C MET A 351 1.62 13.78 15.67
N ILE A 352 0.97 13.53 14.54
CA ILE A 352 1.58 12.95 13.34
C ILE A 352 1.28 13.87 12.15
N GLY A 353 2.20 13.96 11.18
CA GLY A 353 2.05 14.84 10.02
C GLY A 353 3.01 14.49 8.89
N TRP A 354 2.71 14.98 7.68
CA TRP A 354 3.55 14.81 6.49
C TRP A 354 4.90 15.52 6.65
N ASP A 355 5.93 15.07 5.93
CA ASP A 355 7.33 15.42 6.22
C ASP A 355 7.71 16.91 6.18
N GLU A 356 6.87 17.78 5.63
CA GLU A 356 6.91 19.23 5.82
C GLU A 356 7.00 19.63 7.29
N ILE A 357 6.31 18.95 8.20
CA ILE A 357 6.32 19.28 9.63
C ILE A 357 7.71 19.11 10.26
N SER A 358 8.62 18.37 9.62
CA SER A 358 9.99 18.16 10.11
C SER A 358 10.85 19.44 10.09
N LYS A 359 10.37 20.50 9.42
CA LYS A 359 10.95 21.86 9.50
C LYS A 359 10.78 22.47 10.90
N ASN A 360 9.79 22.04 11.67
CA ASN A 360 9.57 22.48 13.05
C ASN A 360 10.64 21.93 14.01
N GLN A 361 10.61 22.45 15.23
CA GLN A 361 11.20 21.80 16.40
C GLN A 361 10.12 20.96 17.08
N LEU A 362 9.83 19.78 16.52
CA LEU A 362 8.77 18.90 17.01
C LEU A 362 9.09 18.34 18.40
N GLN A 363 8.04 18.05 19.16
CA GLN A 363 8.15 17.27 20.40
C GLN A 363 8.70 15.86 20.10
N PRO A 364 9.51 15.26 21.00
CA PRO A 364 10.09 13.93 20.76
C PRO A 364 9.06 12.81 20.51
N ALA A 365 7.83 12.98 20.98
CA ALA A 365 6.74 12.02 20.78
C ALA A 365 6.11 12.10 19.38
N SER A 366 6.24 13.24 18.69
CA SER A 366 5.65 13.49 17.38
C SER A 366 6.29 12.61 16.30
N THR A 367 5.48 12.28 15.30
CA THR A 367 5.85 11.35 14.23
C THR A 367 5.75 12.03 12.87
N VAL A 368 6.76 11.81 12.03
CA VAL A 368 6.84 12.32 10.67
C VAL A 368 6.49 11.21 9.69
N VAL A 369 5.57 11.48 8.77
CA VAL A 369 5.21 10.59 7.66
C VAL A 369 5.96 11.05 6.40
N SER A 370 6.97 10.28 5.99
CA SER A 370 7.91 10.66 4.94
C SER A 370 7.46 10.14 3.58
N TYR A 371 6.92 11.03 2.74
CA TYR A 371 6.43 10.69 1.41
C TYR A 371 7.31 11.23 0.27
N ARG A 372 8.17 12.24 0.50
CA ARG A 372 8.95 12.87 -0.57
C ARG A 372 10.28 12.20 -0.90
N GLY A 373 10.55 11.02 -0.34
CA GLY A 373 11.70 10.19 -0.69
C GLY A 373 12.63 9.87 0.48
N GLN A 374 13.80 9.31 0.15
CA GLN A 374 14.78 8.82 1.13
C GLN A 374 15.41 9.95 1.94
N GLU A 375 15.70 11.08 1.31
CA GLU A 375 16.42 12.18 1.97
C GLU A 375 15.62 12.81 3.12
N PHE A 376 14.31 12.97 2.94
CA PHE A 376 13.42 13.51 3.96
C PHE A 376 13.27 12.55 5.15
N ALA A 377 13.21 11.24 4.89
CA ALA A 377 13.23 10.22 5.93
C ALA A 377 14.55 10.25 6.72
N SER A 378 15.67 10.32 6.01
CA SER A 378 17.00 10.46 6.62
C SER A 378 17.12 11.73 7.46
N TYR A 379 16.61 12.86 6.97
CA TYR A 379 16.61 14.13 7.69
C TYR A 379 15.81 14.04 9.00
N ALA A 380 14.56 13.55 8.94
CA ALA A 380 13.68 13.44 10.10
C ALA A 380 14.24 12.45 11.15
N ALA A 381 14.70 11.28 10.71
CA ALA A 381 15.30 10.28 11.59
C ALA A 381 16.58 10.80 12.26
N ASN A 382 17.45 11.50 11.50
CA ASN A 382 18.70 12.03 12.04
C ASN A 382 18.51 13.24 12.96
N LYS A 383 17.37 13.92 12.89
CA LYS A 383 16.92 14.89 13.90
C LYS A 383 16.37 14.23 15.17
N GLY A 384 16.15 12.92 15.15
CA GLY A 384 15.64 12.15 16.30
C GLY A 384 14.12 11.99 16.33
N TYR A 385 13.39 12.37 15.27
CA TYR A 385 11.95 12.18 15.18
C TYR A 385 11.59 10.74 14.83
N LYS A 386 10.42 10.28 15.27
CA LYS A 386 9.86 9.01 14.77
C LYS A 386 9.45 9.20 13.31
N VAL A 387 9.71 8.20 12.47
CA VAL A 387 9.44 8.24 11.04
C VAL A 387 8.59 7.05 10.62
N VAL A 388 7.50 7.32 9.91
CA VAL A 388 6.77 6.34 9.09
C VAL A 388 7.21 6.55 7.65
N PHE A 389 7.79 5.53 7.05
CA PHE A 389 8.33 5.62 5.69
C PHE A 389 7.26 5.26 4.66
N THR A 390 6.92 6.21 3.79
CA THR A 390 5.86 6.06 2.76
C THR A 390 6.19 6.81 1.46
N PRO A 391 7.42 6.67 0.90
CA PRO A 391 7.82 7.46 -0.27
C PRO A 391 6.81 7.28 -1.41
N GLY A 392 6.16 8.36 -1.84
CA GLY A 392 4.98 8.29 -2.71
C GLY A 392 5.27 7.56 -4.01
N ALA A 393 6.40 7.85 -4.62
CA ALA A 393 6.79 7.21 -5.86
C ALA A 393 7.06 5.70 -5.77
N ALA A 394 7.07 5.12 -4.58
CA ALA A 394 7.22 3.69 -4.37
C ALA A 394 6.09 3.05 -3.57
N LEU A 395 5.51 3.70 -2.56
CA LEU A 395 4.51 3.07 -1.68
C LEU A 395 3.08 3.61 -1.87
N TYR A 396 2.82 4.45 -2.87
CA TYR A 396 1.47 4.90 -3.19
C TYR A 396 0.76 3.91 -4.13
N PHE A 397 -0.49 3.62 -3.80
CA PHE A 397 -1.39 2.75 -4.55
C PHE A 397 -2.10 3.50 -5.67
N ASP A 398 -2.23 4.82 -5.62
CA ASP A 398 -2.86 5.62 -6.68
C ASP A 398 -2.03 5.76 -7.95
N TRP A 399 -0.78 5.28 -7.96
CA TRP A 399 0.10 5.23 -9.12
C TRP A 399 -0.12 3.95 -9.93
N TYR A 400 0.14 4.00 -11.25
CA TYR A 400 0.03 2.84 -12.12
C TYR A 400 0.88 1.66 -11.63
N GLN A 401 0.31 0.45 -11.69
CA GLN A 401 0.99 -0.80 -11.34
C GLN A 401 1.39 -1.66 -12.55
N ALA A 402 1.02 -1.25 -13.76
CA ALA A 402 1.45 -1.81 -15.04
C ALA A 402 1.53 -0.70 -16.09
N THR A 403 1.89 -1.04 -17.34
CA THR A 403 1.96 -0.05 -18.42
C THR A 403 0.64 0.71 -18.57
N PRO A 404 0.64 2.05 -18.44
CA PRO A 404 -0.60 2.83 -18.35
C PRO A 404 -1.57 2.67 -19.53
N ASP A 405 -1.10 2.37 -20.75
CA ASP A 405 -1.94 2.16 -21.94
C ASP A 405 -2.96 1.01 -21.78
N THR A 406 -2.75 0.13 -20.80
CA THR A 406 -3.61 -1.02 -20.54
C THR A 406 -4.44 -0.88 -19.25
N GLN A 407 -4.32 0.25 -18.55
CA GLN A 407 -4.81 0.42 -17.20
C GLN A 407 -5.89 1.52 -17.11
N PRO A 408 -6.79 1.44 -16.11
CA PRO A 408 -7.63 2.57 -15.73
C PRO A 408 -6.77 3.80 -15.43
N ARG A 409 -7.33 5.00 -15.62
CA ARG A 409 -6.62 6.24 -15.30
C ARG A 409 -6.22 6.21 -13.82
N ALA A 410 -4.95 6.48 -13.58
CA ALA A 410 -4.34 6.57 -12.27
C ALA A 410 -3.55 7.88 -12.16
N MET A 411 -3.02 8.17 -10.96
CA MET A 411 -2.10 9.28 -10.75
C MET A 411 -0.83 9.08 -11.60
N THR A 412 -0.12 10.16 -11.89
CA THR A 412 1.13 10.08 -12.64
C THR A 412 2.17 9.26 -11.89
N GLY A 413 2.73 8.23 -12.52
CA GLY A 413 3.86 7.46 -11.97
C GLY A 413 3.72 5.95 -12.14
N TYR A 414 4.77 5.21 -11.74
CA TYR A 414 4.83 3.74 -11.87
C TYR A 414 5.34 3.09 -10.58
N SER A 415 4.47 2.31 -9.94
CA SER A 415 4.70 1.62 -8.68
C SER A 415 4.19 0.17 -8.70
N PRO A 416 4.85 -0.72 -9.47
CA PRO A 416 4.52 -2.14 -9.49
C PRO A 416 4.88 -2.81 -8.15
N ILE A 417 4.28 -3.96 -7.86
CA ILE A 417 4.43 -4.64 -6.57
C ILE A 417 5.90 -4.98 -6.25
N LYS A 418 6.71 -5.31 -7.26
CA LYS A 418 8.13 -5.59 -7.08
C LYS A 418 8.91 -4.36 -6.62
N LYS A 419 8.53 -3.16 -7.08
CA LYS A 419 9.12 -1.90 -6.61
C LYS A 419 8.80 -1.69 -5.13
N MET A 420 7.54 -1.81 -4.75
CA MET A 420 7.10 -1.74 -3.34
C MET A 420 7.85 -2.73 -2.46
N TYR A 421 7.96 -3.97 -2.92
CA TYR A 421 8.67 -5.02 -2.22
C TYR A 421 10.19 -4.76 -2.11
N SER A 422 10.79 -4.02 -3.03
CA SER A 422 12.25 -3.90 -3.10
C SER A 422 12.83 -2.71 -2.31
N ILE A 423 11.97 -1.82 -1.81
CA ILE A 423 12.37 -0.68 -0.98
C ILE A 423 12.81 -1.18 0.41
N CYS A 424 13.89 -0.57 0.92
CA CYS A 424 14.42 -0.81 2.27
C CYS A 424 14.09 0.38 3.19
N PRO A 425 13.09 0.29 4.09
CA PRO A 425 12.66 1.43 4.91
C PRO A 425 13.75 2.02 5.83
N VAL A 426 14.73 1.19 6.20
CA VAL A 426 15.80 1.55 7.13
C VAL A 426 17.13 1.55 6.38
N ALA A 427 17.31 2.56 5.53
CA ALA A 427 18.51 2.72 4.72
C ALA A 427 19.65 3.38 5.54
N THR A 428 20.49 2.54 6.17
CA THR A 428 21.58 2.99 7.06
C THR A 428 22.96 3.08 6.42
N THR A 429 23.05 2.75 5.13
CA THR A 429 24.29 2.86 4.35
C THR A 429 24.07 3.72 3.11
N PRO A 430 25.14 4.34 2.56
CA PRO A 430 25.02 5.10 1.32
C PRO A 430 24.45 4.28 0.15
N GLU A 431 24.81 2.99 0.07
CA GLU A 431 24.33 2.09 -0.98
C GLU A 431 22.83 1.84 -0.87
N SER A 432 22.33 1.58 0.34
CA SER A 432 20.90 1.37 0.58
C SER A 432 20.07 2.63 0.30
N ALA A 433 20.58 3.81 0.66
CA ALA A 433 19.90 5.08 0.46
C ALA A 433 19.84 5.46 -1.03
N VAL A 434 20.98 5.37 -1.73
CA VAL A 434 21.03 5.62 -3.18
C VAL A 434 20.15 4.61 -3.91
N ARG A 435 20.16 3.32 -3.54
CA ARG A 435 19.27 2.31 -4.12
C ARG A 435 17.80 2.68 -3.99
N ASN A 436 17.35 3.08 -2.80
CA ASN A 436 15.96 3.52 -2.60
C ASN A 436 15.62 4.71 -3.50
N GLU A 437 16.48 5.73 -3.49
CA GLU A 437 16.21 6.96 -4.21
C GLU A 437 16.24 6.77 -5.74
N GLN A 438 17.10 5.89 -6.25
CA GLN A 438 17.08 5.48 -7.66
C GLN A 438 15.75 4.83 -8.06
N MET A 439 15.19 3.98 -7.19
CA MET A 439 13.88 3.38 -7.41
C MET A 439 12.77 4.44 -7.35
N ILE A 440 12.80 5.33 -6.37
CA ILE A 440 11.83 6.42 -6.18
C ILE A 440 11.83 7.35 -7.40
N GLN A 441 13.01 7.85 -7.81
CA GLN A 441 13.14 8.81 -8.91
C GLN A 441 13.13 8.16 -10.30
N GLY A 442 13.28 6.84 -10.40
CA GLY A 442 13.30 6.12 -11.67
C GLY A 442 14.50 6.48 -12.56
N LYS A 443 15.65 6.81 -11.98
CA LYS A 443 16.88 7.16 -12.72
C LYS A 443 18.14 6.71 -11.99
N PHE A 444 19.26 6.70 -12.72
CA PHE A 444 20.58 6.48 -12.12
C PHE A 444 20.98 7.68 -11.25
N LEU A 445 21.59 7.39 -10.09
CA LEU A 445 22.14 8.38 -9.17
C LEU A 445 23.57 7.97 -8.81
N GLU A 446 24.43 8.95 -8.63
CA GLU A 446 25.83 8.70 -8.26
C GLU A 446 25.92 8.07 -6.86
N PRO A 447 26.90 7.18 -6.62
CA PRO A 447 27.16 6.67 -5.27
C PRO A 447 27.37 7.81 -4.26
N ASN A 448 26.87 7.64 -3.03
CA ASN A 448 26.94 8.63 -1.95
C ASN A 448 26.24 9.98 -2.22
N SER A 449 25.40 10.10 -3.26
CA SER A 449 24.69 11.36 -3.58
C SER A 449 23.43 11.60 -2.74
N VAL A 450 22.99 10.61 -1.96
CA VAL A 450 21.73 10.64 -1.22
C VAL A 450 22.02 10.49 0.27
N ALA A 451 21.41 11.34 1.10
CA ALA A 451 21.54 11.25 2.54
C ALA A 451 20.91 9.95 3.10
N TRP A 452 21.62 9.28 4.02
CA TRP A 452 21.16 8.05 4.67
C TRP A 452 20.84 8.26 6.16
N ILE A 453 20.12 7.30 6.74
CA ILE A 453 19.82 7.28 8.17
C ILE A 453 21.10 6.86 8.91
N ARG A 454 21.53 7.62 9.91
CA ARG A 454 22.70 7.21 10.69
C ARG A 454 22.37 5.92 11.47
N PRO A 455 23.28 4.95 11.57
CA PRO A 455 22.99 3.66 12.23
C PRO A 455 22.42 3.79 13.65
N GLU A 456 22.89 4.76 14.44
CA GLU A 456 22.37 5.04 15.78
C GLU A 456 20.91 5.52 15.80
N ASN A 457 20.41 6.02 14.67
CA ASN A 457 19.04 6.48 14.48
C ASN A 457 18.17 5.50 13.70
N ALA A 458 18.66 4.29 13.39
CA ALA A 458 17.90 3.29 12.63
C ALA A 458 16.53 2.99 13.25
N GLY A 459 16.47 2.89 14.58
CA GLY A 459 15.23 2.65 15.34
C GLY A 459 14.24 3.83 15.36
N ARG A 460 14.57 4.96 14.73
CA ARG A 460 13.65 6.08 14.54
C ARG A 460 12.63 5.82 13.45
N VAL A 461 12.94 4.95 12.49
CA VAL A 461 11.94 4.45 11.54
C VAL A 461 11.09 3.42 12.27
N ILE A 462 9.87 3.81 12.62
CA ILE A 462 8.96 2.99 13.43
C ILE A 462 8.04 2.11 12.59
N GLY A 463 8.05 2.29 11.26
CA GLY A 463 7.27 1.49 10.34
C GLY A 463 7.09 2.07 8.95
N VAL A 464 6.17 1.45 8.22
CA VAL A 464 5.82 1.78 6.83
C VAL A 464 4.31 1.88 6.67
N GLN A 465 3.91 2.56 5.60
CA GLN A 465 2.52 2.67 5.19
C GLN A 465 2.42 2.70 3.67
N GLY A 466 1.35 2.10 3.12
CA GLY A 466 0.93 2.39 1.74
C GLY A 466 -0.24 3.38 1.74
N CYS A 467 -0.26 4.31 0.79
CA CYS A 467 -1.31 5.32 0.68
C CYS A 467 -2.14 5.13 -0.59
N ALA A 468 -3.46 5.11 -0.46
CA ALA A 468 -4.39 5.21 -1.58
C ALA A 468 -5.01 6.62 -1.60
N TRP A 469 -4.45 7.52 -2.39
CA TRP A 469 -5.10 8.79 -2.73
C TRP A 469 -6.19 8.57 -3.79
N ALA A 470 -7.26 9.36 -3.75
CA ALA A 470 -8.49 9.00 -4.45
C ALA A 470 -8.90 9.99 -5.55
N GLU A 471 -7.98 10.72 -6.19
CA GLU A 471 -8.31 11.61 -7.30
C GLU A 471 -8.93 10.84 -8.48
N PHE A 472 -8.35 9.69 -8.85
CA PHE A 472 -8.81 8.89 -9.99
C PHE A 472 -9.37 7.52 -9.59
N ILE A 473 -9.61 7.31 -8.29
CA ILE A 473 -10.19 6.08 -7.74
C ILE A 473 -11.66 6.35 -7.41
N ASN A 474 -12.54 6.09 -8.38
CA ASN A 474 -13.91 6.60 -8.31
C ASN A 474 -14.90 5.70 -7.55
N ASP A 475 -14.56 4.41 -7.38
CA ASP A 475 -15.43 3.41 -6.75
C ASP A 475 -14.64 2.36 -5.97
N GLU A 476 -15.34 1.56 -5.18
CA GLU A 476 -14.80 0.54 -4.28
C GLU A 476 -13.99 -0.51 -5.05
N LYS A 477 -14.46 -0.93 -6.23
CA LYS A 477 -13.75 -1.93 -7.03
C LYS A 477 -12.44 -1.38 -7.58
N HIS A 478 -12.42 -0.10 -7.95
CA HIS A 478 -11.19 0.56 -8.36
C HIS A 478 -10.22 0.71 -7.17
N LEU A 479 -10.73 1.04 -5.98
CA LEU A 479 -9.90 1.13 -4.77
C LEU A 479 -9.23 -0.20 -4.45
N GLU A 480 -10.00 -1.29 -4.46
CA GLU A 480 -9.48 -2.65 -4.29
C GLU A 480 -8.45 -3.02 -5.36
N TYR A 481 -8.72 -2.67 -6.63
CA TYR A 481 -7.82 -2.92 -7.75
C TYR A 481 -6.48 -2.20 -7.57
N MET A 482 -6.49 -0.98 -7.06
CA MET A 482 -5.27 -0.21 -6.82
C MET A 482 -4.50 -0.70 -5.59
N ILE A 483 -5.19 -1.12 -4.53
CA ILE A 483 -4.55 -1.60 -3.29
C ILE A 483 -4.00 -3.02 -3.44
N PHE A 484 -4.72 -3.92 -4.08
CA PHE A 484 -4.38 -5.35 -4.14
C PHE A 484 -3.84 -5.77 -5.51
N PRO A 485 -2.78 -6.60 -5.57
CA PRO A 485 -2.14 -7.31 -4.46
C PRO A 485 -1.02 -6.52 -3.76
N ARG A 486 -0.78 -5.26 -4.15
CA ARG A 486 0.34 -4.42 -3.66
C ARG A 486 0.41 -4.30 -2.13
N LEU A 487 -0.73 -4.32 -1.42
CA LEU A 487 -0.77 -4.37 0.05
C LEU A 487 0.00 -5.55 0.65
N LEU A 488 0.10 -6.70 -0.03
CA LEU A 488 0.86 -7.85 0.46
C LEU A 488 2.36 -7.55 0.55
N ALA A 489 2.89 -6.70 -0.33
CA ALA A 489 4.28 -6.27 -0.25
C ALA A 489 4.51 -5.31 0.92
N ILE A 490 3.55 -4.43 1.23
CA ILE A 490 3.58 -3.60 2.43
C ILE A 490 3.54 -4.48 3.68
N ALA A 491 2.63 -5.45 3.74
CA ALA A 491 2.51 -6.38 4.85
C ALA A 491 3.81 -7.15 5.12
N GLU A 492 4.43 -7.72 4.07
CA GLU A 492 5.71 -8.41 4.19
C GLU A 492 6.81 -7.46 4.68
N MET A 493 6.96 -6.29 4.04
CA MET A 493 7.98 -5.30 4.40
C MET A 493 7.84 -4.82 5.85
N ALA A 494 6.61 -4.71 6.34
CA ALA A 494 6.28 -4.20 7.66
C ALA A 494 6.49 -5.24 8.78
N TRP A 495 6.46 -6.53 8.45
CA TRP A 495 6.46 -7.63 9.43
C TRP A 495 7.73 -8.48 9.36
N THR A 496 8.11 -8.97 8.17
CA THR A 496 9.23 -9.88 7.96
C THR A 496 10.56 -9.14 8.12
N GLN A 497 11.55 -9.77 8.77
CA GLN A 497 12.90 -9.20 8.89
C GLN A 497 13.54 -8.93 7.52
N GLU A 498 14.32 -7.86 7.42
CA GLU A 498 14.89 -7.42 6.14
C GLU A 498 15.73 -8.51 5.46
N GLU A 499 16.55 -9.21 6.23
CA GLU A 499 17.44 -10.27 5.77
C GLU A 499 16.70 -11.53 5.28
N LYS A 500 15.41 -11.68 5.59
CA LYS A 500 14.56 -12.79 5.12
C LYS A 500 13.73 -12.41 3.89
N ARG A 501 13.72 -11.13 3.49
CA ARG A 501 12.96 -10.65 2.33
C ARG A 501 13.69 -10.99 1.03
N GLU A 502 13.20 -12.03 0.35
CA GLU A 502 13.66 -12.40 -0.98
C GLU A 502 12.50 -12.43 -1.99
N TRP A 503 12.62 -11.64 -3.07
CA TRP A 503 11.56 -11.52 -4.07
C TRP A 503 11.17 -12.86 -4.68
N GLN A 504 12.13 -13.75 -4.91
CA GLN A 504 11.87 -15.08 -5.48
C GLN A 504 11.09 -16.01 -4.53
N HIS A 505 11.11 -15.75 -3.22
CA HIS A 505 10.28 -16.47 -2.24
C HIS A 505 8.93 -15.79 -2.01
N PHE A 506 8.85 -14.46 -2.11
CA PHE A 506 7.61 -13.71 -1.98
C PHE A 506 6.69 -13.89 -3.20
N LYS A 507 7.22 -13.80 -4.41
CA LYS A 507 6.44 -13.84 -5.66
C LYS A 507 5.52 -15.08 -5.77
N PRO A 508 5.98 -16.32 -5.51
CA PRO A 508 5.10 -17.49 -5.53
C PRO A 508 3.97 -17.43 -4.49
N ARG A 509 4.28 -17.00 -3.25
CA ARG A 509 3.29 -16.86 -2.19
C ARG A 509 2.25 -15.82 -2.57
N MET A 510 2.70 -14.66 -3.04
CA MET A 510 1.83 -13.58 -3.52
C MET A 510 0.88 -14.06 -4.62
N ASN A 511 1.38 -14.79 -5.63
CA ASN A 511 0.54 -15.38 -6.68
C ASN A 511 -0.51 -16.35 -6.11
N ALA A 512 -0.16 -17.14 -5.08
CA ALA A 512 -1.09 -18.05 -4.43
C ALA A 512 -2.19 -17.36 -3.61
N HIS A 513 -1.97 -16.12 -3.16
CA HIS A 513 -2.96 -15.33 -2.42
C HIS A 513 -3.99 -14.63 -3.33
N ILE A 514 -3.66 -14.34 -4.60
CA ILE A 514 -4.56 -13.61 -5.51
C ILE A 514 -5.91 -14.33 -5.71
N PRO A 515 -5.96 -15.65 -6.00
CA PRO A 515 -7.25 -16.35 -6.08
C PRO A 515 -8.04 -16.33 -4.76
N GLN A 516 -7.35 -16.26 -3.62
CA GLN A 516 -8.00 -16.21 -2.31
C GLN A 516 -8.60 -14.83 -2.03
N LEU A 517 -7.93 -13.75 -2.44
CA LEU A 517 -8.47 -12.38 -2.42
C LEU A 517 -9.76 -12.32 -3.26
N LEU A 518 -9.72 -12.84 -4.49
CA LEU A 518 -10.89 -12.92 -5.37
C LEU A 518 -12.03 -13.73 -4.74
N ALA A 519 -11.71 -14.87 -4.10
CA ALA A 519 -12.70 -15.71 -3.42
C ALA A 519 -13.33 -15.02 -2.19
N ARG A 520 -12.62 -14.08 -1.55
CA ARG A 520 -13.16 -13.21 -0.49
C ARG A 520 -13.87 -11.97 -1.03
N GLY A 521 -13.97 -11.83 -2.34
CA GLY A 521 -14.69 -10.73 -3.01
C GLY A 521 -13.89 -9.45 -3.17
N ILE A 522 -12.55 -9.50 -3.07
CA ILE A 522 -11.66 -8.36 -3.32
C ILE A 522 -11.29 -8.33 -4.80
N ASN A 523 -11.55 -7.21 -5.48
CA ASN A 523 -11.21 -6.98 -6.89
C ASN A 523 -9.71 -6.70 -7.09
N SER A 524 -8.85 -7.69 -6.84
CA SER A 524 -7.40 -7.57 -6.99
C SER A 524 -6.97 -7.36 -8.44
N PHE A 525 -5.92 -6.55 -8.65
CA PHE A 525 -5.21 -6.40 -9.92
C PHE A 525 -4.77 -7.75 -10.50
N THR A 526 -4.92 -7.89 -11.83
CA THR A 526 -4.40 -9.03 -12.58
C THR A 526 -2.94 -8.74 -12.94
N LEU A 527 -2.01 -9.48 -12.34
CA LEU A 527 -0.57 -9.34 -12.58
C LEU A 527 -0.22 -9.25 -14.06
N THR A 528 0.82 -8.47 -14.39
CA THR A 528 1.23 -8.24 -15.78
C THR A 528 1.89 -9.48 -16.42
N ASP A 529 1.76 -9.61 -17.75
CA ASP A 529 2.54 -10.54 -18.58
C ASP A 529 3.86 -9.93 -19.08
N GLU A 530 4.19 -8.71 -18.64
CA GLU A 530 5.44 -8.05 -19.02
C GLU A 530 6.65 -8.74 -18.38
N ILE A 531 7.74 -8.81 -19.16
CA ILE A 531 9.04 -9.30 -18.69
C ILE A 531 9.90 -8.09 -18.35
N GLU A 532 10.41 -8.08 -17.13
CA GLU A 532 11.45 -7.16 -16.70
C GLU A 532 12.82 -7.75 -17.01
N LEU A 533 13.71 -6.93 -17.56
CA LEU A 533 15.12 -7.25 -17.75
C LEU A 533 15.95 -6.29 -16.92
N THR A 534 16.70 -6.85 -15.98
CA THR A 534 17.68 -6.14 -15.16
C THR A 534 19.07 -6.66 -15.45
N THR A 535 20.08 -5.85 -15.19
CA THR A 535 21.48 -6.22 -15.43
C THR A 535 22.40 -5.79 -14.31
N ARG A 536 23.47 -6.56 -14.12
CA ARG A 536 24.56 -6.17 -13.22
C ARG A 536 25.91 -6.49 -13.85
N LYS A 537 26.89 -5.63 -13.60
CA LYS A 537 28.28 -5.87 -14.01
C LYS A 537 28.88 -6.95 -13.13
N VAL A 538 29.62 -7.88 -13.73
CA VAL A 538 30.33 -8.94 -13.01
C VAL A 538 31.78 -8.49 -12.78
N GLU A 539 32.37 -8.83 -11.62
CA GLU A 539 33.73 -8.40 -11.24
C GLU A 539 34.81 -8.74 -12.28
N HIS A 540 34.63 -9.82 -13.05
CA HIS A 540 35.65 -10.34 -13.99
C HIS A 540 35.37 -9.96 -15.44
N GLY A 541 34.49 -8.98 -15.68
CA GLY A 541 34.03 -8.57 -17.00
C GLY A 541 32.73 -9.28 -17.43
N GLY A 542 32.03 -8.66 -18.38
CA GLY A 542 30.70 -9.10 -18.82
C GLY A 542 29.56 -8.53 -17.99
N MET A 543 28.35 -8.73 -18.51
CA MET A 543 27.09 -8.28 -17.93
C MET A 543 26.23 -9.50 -17.63
N GLU A 544 25.83 -9.67 -16.37
CA GLU A 544 24.82 -10.66 -16.02
C GLU A 544 23.43 -10.08 -16.30
N VAL A 545 22.63 -10.86 -17.03
CA VAL A 545 21.26 -10.52 -17.44
C VAL A 545 20.28 -11.38 -16.63
N MET A 546 19.31 -10.71 -16.04
CA MET A 546 18.23 -11.32 -15.27
C MET A 546 16.90 -10.99 -15.93
N LEU A 547 16.11 -12.01 -16.23
CA LEU A 547 14.74 -11.89 -16.69
C LEU A 547 13.78 -12.24 -15.55
N ASP A 548 12.70 -11.48 -15.42
CA ASP A 548 11.70 -11.71 -14.38
C ASP A 548 10.31 -11.26 -14.83
N THR A 549 9.28 -11.69 -14.13
CA THR A 549 7.90 -11.23 -14.31
C THR A 549 7.12 -11.41 -13.01
N GLU A 550 6.00 -10.70 -12.87
CA GLU A 550 5.15 -10.79 -11.68
C GLU A 550 4.40 -12.13 -11.60
N LYS A 551 3.97 -12.67 -12.74
CA LYS A 551 3.25 -13.95 -12.78
C LYS A 551 4.15 -15.12 -12.44
N TYR A 552 3.61 -16.06 -11.67
CA TYR A 552 4.30 -17.29 -11.31
C TYR A 552 3.33 -18.46 -11.17
N PRO A 553 3.70 -19.68 -11.64
CA PRO A 553 4.87 -19.98 -12.46
C PRO A 553 4.67 -19.55 -13.92
N VAL A 554 5.77 -19.25 -14.62
CA VAL A 554 5.78 -18.98 -16.06
C VAL A 554 6.98 -19.65 -16.72
N GLU A 555 6.86 -19.91 -18.02
CA GLU A 555 7.99 -20.29 -18.86
C GLU A 555 8.45 -19.06 -19.63
N ILE A 556 9.66 -18.57 -19.37
CA ILE A 556 10.27 -17.49 -20.17
C ILE A 556 11.22 -18.10 -21.17
N ARG A 557 11.12 -17.71 -22.45
CA ARG A 557 12.12 -18.05 -23.46
C ARG A 557 12.71 -16.80 -24.09
N TYR A 558 13.97 -16.90 -24.50
CA TYR A 558 14.72 -15.76 -25.02
C TYR A 558 15.66 -16.14 -26.18
N THR A 559 16.07 -15.11 -26.91
CA THR A 559 17.10 -15.13 -27.95
C THR A 559 18.09 -13.99 -27.71
N LEU A 560 19.29 -14.13 -28.24
CA LEU A 560 20.36 -13.11 -28.16
C LEU A 560 20.73 -12.52 -29.53
N ASP A 561 20.07 -13.00 -30.60
CA ASP A 561 20.33 -12.62 -31.99
C ASP A 561 19.24 -11.68 -32.55
N GLY A 562 18.36 -11.15 -31.70
CA GLY A 562 17.25 -10.29 -32.11
C GLY A 562 16.09 -11.00 -32.83
N LYS A 563 16.10 -12.33 -32.95
CA LYS A 563 14.93 -13.06 -33.49
C LYS A 563 13.82 -13.16 -32.44
N ILE A 564 12.57 -13.23 -32.89
CA ILE A 564 11.45 -13.52 -31.99
C ILE A 564 11.65 -14.91 -31.38
N PRO A 565 11.56 -15.07 -30.04
CA PRO A 565 11.70 -16.39 -29.41
C PRO A 565 10.55 -17.31 -29.85
N GLY A 566 10.87 -18.57 -30.14
CA GLY A 566 9.90 -19.64 -30.41
C GLY A 566 9.91 -20.71 -29.32
N ALA A 567 9.05 -21.72 -29.45
CA ALA A 567 8.93 -22.82 -28.48
C ALA A 567 10.22 -23.66 -28.31
N THR A 568 11.21 -23.49 -29.18
CA THR A 568 12.51 -24.16 -29.12
C THR A 568 13.67 -23.21 -28.76
N SER A 569 13.39 -21.92 -28.56
CA SER A 569 14.39 -20.94 -28.09
C SER A 569 14.86 -21.26 -26.67
N LEU A 570 15.97 -20.62 -26.26
CA LEU A 570 16.55 -20.85 -24.94
C LEU A 570 15.52 -20.57 -23.85
N ARG A 571 15.37 -21.52 -22.92
CA ARG A 571 14.54 -21.34 -21.73
C ARG A 571 15.35 -20.60 -20.67
N TYR A 572 14.73 -19.61 -20.05
CA TYR A 572 15.33 -18.89 -18.93
C TYR A 572 15.03 -19.62 -17.62
N ASP A 573 16.06 -20.24 -17.05
CA ASP A 573 15.98 -20.92 -15.74
C ASP A 573 16.84 -20.22 -14.67
N LYS A 574 17.85 -19.44 -15.08
CA LYS A 574 18.75 -18.70 -14.20
C LYS A 574 19.39 -17.52 -14.94
N PRO A 575 19.95 -16.54 -14.22
CA PRO A 575 20.71 -15.44 -14.83
C PRO A 575 21.82 -15.97 -15.75
N PHE A 576 22.12 -15.23 -16.83
CA PHE A 576 23.15 -15.58 -17.80
C PHE A 576 24.10 -14.41 -18.06
N ILE A 577 25.35 -14.69 -18.39
CA ILE A 577 26.38 -13.68 -18.64
C ILE A 577 26.53 -13.46 -20.15
N ILE A 578 26.57 -12.21 -20.56
CA ILE A 578 26.96 -11.78 -21.90
C ILE A 578 28.28 -11.01 -21.84
N ASN A 579 29.11 -11.14 -22.86
CA ASN A 579 30.42 -10.46 -22.95
C ASN A 579 30.46 -9.37 -24.01
N ASP A 580 29.52 -9.39 -24.95
CA ASP A 580 29.38 -8.45 -26.05
C ASP A 580 27.98 -7.83 -26.05
N SER A 581 27.80 -6.72 -26.77
CA SER A 581 26.48 -6.13 -26.96
C SER A 581 25.58 -7.04 -27.80
N VAL A 582 24.41 -7.38 -27.27
CA VAL A 582 23.41 -8.25 -27.90
C VAL A 582 22.01 -7.64 -27.82
N VAL A 583 21.14 -8.08 -28.73
CA VAL A 583 19.70 -7.80 -28.68
C VAL A 583 19.01 -8.97 -27.98
N VAL A 584 18.63 -8.78 -26.72
CA VAL A 584 17.82 -9.76 -25.98
C VAL A 584 16.37 -9.59 -26.39
N LYS A 585 15.76 -10.64 -26.94
CA LYS A 585 14.29 -10.75 -27.03
C LYS A 585 13.78 -11.85 -26.14
N ALA A 586 12.74 -11.58 -25.35
CA ALA A 586 12.15 -12.57 -24.45
C ALA A 586 10.62 -12.53 -24.48
N ALA A 587 9.98 -13.69 -24.25
CA ALA A 587 8.53 -13.79 -24.17
C ALA A 587 8.11 -14.87 -23.16
N ILE A 588 6.92 -14.70 -22.59
CA ILE A 588 6.27 -15.71 -21.74
C ILE A 588 5.62 -16.75 -22.65
N PHE A 589 5.73 -18.02 -22.28
CA PHE A 589 5.14 -19.15 -23.00
C PHE A 589 4.12 -19.89 -22.15
N ARG A 590 3.02 -20.30 -22.78
CA ARG A 590 2.08 -21.30 -22.26
C ARG A 590 1.70 -22.23 -23.39
N GLU A 591 1.87 -23.54 -23.17
CA GLU A 591 1.56 -24.57 -24.17
C GLU A 591 2.24 -24.31 -25.53
N GLY A 592 3.48 -23.82 -25.51
CA GLY A 592 4.27 -23.53 -26.72
C GLY A 592 3.88 -22.25 -27.48
N LYS A 593 2.93 -21.45 -26.97
CA LYS A 593 2.52 -20.17 -27.55
C LYS A 593 3.01 -18.99 -26.71
N ILE A 594 3.36 -17.90 -27.37
CA ILE A 594 3.70 -16.63 -26.73
C ILE A 594 2.44 -16.07 -26.04
N LEU A 595 2.61 -15.63 -24.80
CA LEU A 595 1.65 -14.84 -24.04
C LEU A 595 2.24 -13.45 -23.77
N GLY A 596 1.40 -12.42 -23.94
CA GLY A 596 1.78 -11.04 -23.65
C GLY A 596 2.77 -10.43 -24.67
N PRO A 597 3.34 -9.27 -24.32
CA PRO A 597 4.28 -8.56 -25.18
C PRO A 597 5.64 -9.26 -25.24
N ILE A 598 6.34 -9.10 -26.37
CA ILE A 598 7.74 -9.53 -26.50
C ILE A 598 8.61 -8.40 -25.94
N LEU A 599 9.42 -8.71 -24.93
CA LEU A 599 10.50 -7.84 -24.50
C LEU A 599 11.56 -7.79 -25.60
N GLU A 600 12.05 -6.60 -25.92
CA GLU A 600 13.21 -6.39 -26.81
C GLU A 600 14.11 -5.31 -26.22
N ARG A 601 15.39 -5.64 -25.95
CA ARG A 601 16.38 -4.69 -25.44
C ARG A 601 17.80 -4.96 -25.90
N ASN A 602 18.53 -3.88 -26.13
CA ASN A 602 19.99 -3.92 -26.27
C ASN A 602 20.63 -4.01 -24.89
N VAL A 603 21.60 -4.90 -24.76
CA VAL A 603 22.34 -5.13 -23.52
C VAL A 603 23.81 -5.32 -23.83
N GLY A 604 24.70 -4.64 -23.12
CA GLY A 604 26.16 -4.83 -23.24
C GLY A 604 27.02 -3.63 -22.86
N THR A 605 26.42 -2.48 -22.53
CA THR A 605 27.14 -1.28 -22.05
C THR A 605 26.65 -0.82 -20.68
N GLU A 606 27.47 -0.09 -19.93
CA GLU A 606 27.09 0.46 -18.61
C GLU A 606 25.89 1.42 -18.69
N LYS A 607 25.71 2.11 -19.82
CA LYS A 607 24.55 2.98 -20.07
C LYS A 607 23.22 2.23 -20.21
N GLU A 608 23.28 0.91 -20.39
CA GLU A 608 22.11 0.04 -20.55
C GLU A 608 21.72 -0.67 -19.25
N ILE A 609 22.39 -0.36 -18.12
CA ILE A 609 22.03 -0.86 -16.79
C ILE A 609 20.77 -0.12 -16.30
N ARG A 610 19.63 -0.82 -16.33
CA ARG A 610 18.38 -0.35 -15.72
C ARG A 610 17.96 -1.28 -14.60
N ASN A 611 18.23 -0.87 -13.36
CA ASN A 611 17.73 -1.52 -12.14
C ASN A 611 16.71 -0.61 -11.41
N TYR A 612 16.03 0.26 -12.16
CA TYR A 612 15.07 1.24 -11.67
C TYR A 612 13.80 1.24 -12.54
N PHE A 613 12.67 1.55 -11.92
CA PHE A 613 11.35 1.55 -12.54
C PHE A 613 11.07 2.93 -13.17
N GLU A 614 11.28 3.03 -14.48
CA GLU A 614 11.03 4.27 -15.23
C GLU A 614 9.53 4.42 -15.54
N TYR A 615 8.96 5.59 -15.25
CA TYR A 615 7.61 5.94 -15.69
C TYR A 615 7.69 6.66 -17.03
N VAL A 616 7.00 6.12 -18.04
CA VAL A 616 6.83 6.77 -19.33
C VAL A 616 5.39 7.23 -19.43
N GLU A 617 5.17 8.55 -19.46
CA GLU A 617 3.84 9.13 -19.61
C GLU A 617 3.28 8.82 -21.01
N PRO A 618 2.10 8.16 -21.10
CA PRO A 618 1.49 7.84 -22.40
C PRO A 618 1.13 9.07 -23.21
N GLU A 619 1.26 8.94 -24.53
CA GLU A 619 0.97 10.04 -25.47
C GLU A 619 -0.47 10.54 -25.36
N HIS A 620 -1.43 9.64 -25.09
CA HIS A 620 -2.83 10.01 -24.97
C HIS A 620 -3.14 10.83 -23.71
N TRP A 621 -2.34 10.70 -22.64
CA TRP A 621 -2.50 11.48 -21.41
C TRP A 621 -1.80 12.84 -21.45
N LYS A 622 -0.78 13.02 -22.30
CA LYS A 622 -0.06 14.31 -22.44
C LYS A 622 -0.98 15.47 -22.80
N ASN A 623 -2.07 15.21 -23.52
CA ASN A 623 -3.03 16.22 -23.97
C ASN A 623 -4.15 16.51 -22.94
N VAL A 624 -4.23 15.75 -21.85
CA VAL A 624 -5.25 15.92 -20.80
C VAL A 624 -4.73 16.82 -19.66
N LYS A 625 -3.44 17.17 -19.65
CA LYS A 625 -2.79 18.07 -18.68
C LYS A 625 -3.06 19.58 -18.89
N GLN A 626 -4.14 19.98 -19.58
CA GLN A 626 -4.50 21.40 -19.76
C GLN A 626 -5.60 21.87 -18.84
#